data_AF-A0A962Y693-F1
#
_entry.id   AF-A0A962Y693-F1
#
_cell.length_a   1.000
_cell.length_b   1.000
_cell.length_c   1.000
_cell.angle_alpha   90.00
_cell.angle_beta   90.00
_cell.angle_gamma   90.00
#
_symmetry.space_group_name_H-M   'P 1'
#
loop_
_entity.id
_entity.type
_entity.pdbx_description
1 polymer ?
#
loop_
_entity_poly.entity_id
_entity_poly.type
_entity_poly.pdbx_seq_one_letter_code
_entity_poly.pdbx_strand_id
1 'polypeptide(L)'
;MQTNTKKILLEWEEEVTQRLVEGFRHLFDSSSQVLLEFADAAENNRLQRLFFDAQREFYLKEETIVGDFERSLRSHLLEFPGAAGGNTQLGADTLSLVEVEDYERSLALETIAKRTVDRQLNQLHALSQRLSALFGGRPVPIDQVPANPLQVIRIFDPVSRKLDVEKEVRLVFYTLFDRYVMSQLGDLYA
;
A
#
# COMPACT_ATOMS: atom_id res chain seq x y z
N MET A 1 -30.47 0.37 -14.79
CA MET A 1 -29.21 1.15 -14.67
C MET A 1 -28.34 0.69 -13.48
N GLN A 2 -28.90 0.43 -12.28
CA GLN A 2 -28.11 -0.01 -11.11
C GLN A 2 -27.32 -1.33 -11.29
N THR A 3 -27.83 -2.30 -12.06
CA THR A 3 -27.13 -3.58 -12.30
C THR A 3 -25.83 -3.42 -13.11
N ASN A 4 -25.77 -2.42 -14.00
CA ASN A 4 -24.59 -2.21 -14.84
C ASN A 4 -23.48 -1.46 -14.07
N THR A 5 -23.86 -0.48 -13.24
CA THR A 5 -22.91 0.23 -12.37
C THR A 5 -22.25 -0.71 -11.37
N LYS A 6 -23.02 -1.59 -10.72
CA LYS A 6 -22.47 -2.59 -9.79
C LYS A 6 -21.50 -3.56 -10.49
N LYS A 7 -21.83 -3.97 -11.72
CA LYS A 7 -20.96 -4.85 -12.50
C LYS A 7 -19.63 -4.18 -12.85
N ILE A 8 -19.66 -2.93 -13.32
CA ILE A 8 -18.46 -2.15 -13.66
C ILE A 8 -17.58 -1.94 -12.42
N LEU A 9 -18.19 -1.66 -11.26
CA LEU A 9 -17.45 -1.50 -10.01
C LEU A 9 -16.75 -2.80 -9.61
N LEU A 10 -17.45 -3.94 -9.66
CA LEU A 10 -16.84 -5.24 -9.34
C LEU A 10 -15.69 -5.60 -10.30
N GLU A 11 -15.83 -5.31 -11.60
CA GLU A 11 -14.76 -5.53 -12.58
C GLU A 11 -13.54 -4.65 -12.29
N TRP A 12 -13.76 -3.38 -11.93
CA TRP A 12 -12.70 -2.45 -11.56
C TRP A 12 -12.04 -2.84 -10.22
N GLU A 13 -12.81 -3.26 -9.22
CA GLU A 13 -12.30 -3.77 -7.95
C GLU A 13 -11.38 -4.99 -8.14
N GLU A 14 -11.76 -5.91 -9.02
CA GLU A 14 -10.92 -7.07 -9.35
C GLU A 14 -9.64 -6.65 -10.06
N GLU A 15 -9.71 -5.73 -11.03
CA GLU A 15 -8.53 -5.20 -11.73
C GLU A 15 -7.55 -4.51 -10.76
N VAL A 16 -8.06 -3.64 -9.88
CA VAL A 16 -7.27 -2.96 -8.85
C VAL A 16 -6.62 -3.97 -7.92
N THR A 17 -7.39 -4.95 -7.45
CA THR A 17 -6.88 -5.97 -6.52
C THR A 17 -5.76 -6.77 -7.19
N GLN A 18 -5.99 -7.25 -8.41
CA GLN A 18 -5.01 -8.03 -9.15
C GLN A 18 -3.72 -7.25 -9.36
N ARG A 19 -3.79 -6.00 -9.85
CA ARG A 19 -2.60 -5.18 -10.11
C ARG A 19 -1.82 -4.87 -8.84
N LEU A 20 -2.49 -4.43 -7.77
CA LEU A 20 -1.80 -4.09 -6.53
C LEU A 20 -1.18 -5.32 -5.87
N VAL A 21 -1.84 -6.48 -5.92
CA VAL A 21 -1.29 -7.74 -5.42
C VAL A 21 -0.09 -8.20 -6.25
N GLU A 22 -0.14 -8.08 -7.58
CA GLU A 22 0.99 -8.37 -8.47
C GLU A 22 2.19 -7.45 -8.16
N GLY A 23 1.96 -6.15 -8.02
CA GLY A 23 2.98 -5.20 -7.58
C GLY A 23 3.58 -5.54 -6.22
N PHE A 24 2.76 -6.03 -5.30
CA PHE A 24 3.19 -6.43 -3.98
C PHE A 24 4.05 -7.70 -4.00
N ARG A 25 3.70 -8.68 -4.83
CA ARG A 25 4.54 -9.87 -5.08
C ARG A 25 5.89 -9.50 -5.70
N HIS A 26 5.88 -8.64 -6.72
CA HIS A 26 7.10 -8.12 -7.32
C HIS A 26 7.99 -7.36 -6.33
N LEU A 27 7.39 -6.70 -5.34
CA LEU A 27 8.13 -6.08 -4.25
C LEU A 27 8.85 -7.12 -3.38
N PHE A 28 8.22 -8.25 -3.04
CA PHE A 28 8.89 -9.33 -2.30
C PHE A 28 10.05 -9.95 -3.09
N ASP A 29 9.83 -10.23 -4.37
CA ASP A 29 10.86 -10.75 -5.28
C ASP A 29 12.05 -9.78 -5.36
N SER A 30 11.76 -8.51 -5.64
CA SER A 30 12.79 -7.48 -5.79
C SER A 30 13.52 -7.22 -4.48
N SER A 31 12.83 -7.26 -3.35
CA SER A 31 13.47 -7.09 -2.05
C SER A 31 14.41 -8.25 -1.74
N SER A 32 14.00 -9.48 -2.05
CA SER A 32 14.86 -10.66 -1.86
C SER A 32 16.13 -10.57 -2.70
N GLN A 33 16.02 -10.08 -3.94
CA GLN A 33 17.19 -9.84 -4.79
C GLN A 33 18.11 -8.74 -4.23
N VAL A 34 17.54 -7.59 -3.83
CA VAL A 34 18.33 -6.48 -3.25
C VAL A 34 19.04 -6.91 -1.97
N LEU A 35 18.38 -7.70 -1.11
CA LEU A 35 18.98 -8.22 0.12
C LEU A 35 20.14 -9.18 -0.18
N LEU A 36 20.01 -10.02 -1.21
CA LEU A 36 21.10 -10.89 -1.64
C LEU A 36 22.30 -10.08 -2.14
N GLU A 37 22.06 -9.07 -2.98
CA GLU A 37 23.11 -8.17 -3.48
C GLU A 37 23.82 -7.44 -2.32
N PHE A 38 23.08 -7.01 -1.30
CA PHE A 38 23.64 -6.39 -0.10
C PHE A 38 24.42 -7.38 0.77
N ALA A 39 23.98 -8.63 0.86
CA ALA A 39 24.70 -9.69 1.57
C ALA A 39 26.03 -10.03 0.89
N ASP A 40 26.06 -10.06 -0.44
CA ASP A 40 27.26 -10.31 -1.25
C ASP A 40 28.26 -9.14 -1.17
N ALA A 41 27.75 -7.90 -1.07
CA ALA A 41 28.57 -6.69 -0.96
C ALA A 41 28.95 -6.33 0.49
N ALA A 42 28.49 -7.09 1.50
CA ALA A 42 28.67 -6.74 2.90
C ALA A 42 30.13 -6.77 3.34
N GLU A 43 30.58 -5.68 3.99
CA GLU A 43 31.97 -5.52 4.46
C GLU A 43 32.35 -6.45 5.63
N ASN A 44 31.35 -7.04 6.32
CA ASN A 44 31.58 -7.91 7.45
C ASN A 44 30.48 -8.97 7.61
N ASN A 45 30.85 -10.05 8.30
CA ASN A 45 29.98 -11.19 8.57
C ASN A 45 28.70 -10.84 9.34
N ARG A 46 28.69 -9.74 10.11
CA ARG A 46 27.50 -9.32 10.87
C ARG A 46 26.44 -8.75 9.94
N LEU A 47 26.83 -7.84 9.03
CA LEU A 47 25.93 -7.26 8.04
C LEU A 47 25.44 -8.30 7.04
N GLN A 48 26.32 -9.19 6.58
CA GLN A 48 25.94 -10.28 5.69
C GLN A 48 24.84 -11.17 6.31
N ARG A 49 25.02 -11.57 7.57
CA ARG A 49 24.00 -12.36 8.30
C ARG A 49 22.68 -11.61 8.44
N LEU A 50 22.72 -10.31 8.77
CA LEU A 50 21.52 -9.47 8.88
C LEU A 50 20.70 -9.50 7.58
N PHE A 51 21.35 -9.36 6.42
CA PHE A 51 20.64 -9.40 5.14
C PHE A 51 20.10 -10.78 4.79
N PHE A 52 20.85 -11.86 5.07
CA PHE A 52 20.36 -13.23 4.88
C PHE A 52 19.19 -13.59 5.81
N ASP A 53 19.25 -13.17 7.07
CA ASP A 53 18.18 -13.39 8.05
C ASP A 53 16.91 -12.66 7.61
N ALA A 54 17.04 -11.42 7.10
CA ALA A 54 15.91 -10.68 6.57
C ALA A 54 15.34 -11.30 5.27
N GLN A 55 16.19 -11.78 4.37
CA GLN A 55 15.75 -12.49 3.15
C GLN A 55 14.95 -13.76 3.53
N ARG A 56 15.42 -14.49 4.55
CA ARG A 56 14.71 -15.66 5.07
C ARG A 56 13.36 -15.29 5.67
N GLU A 57 13.29 -14.20 6.43
CA GLU A 57 12.02 -13.69 6.97
C GLU A 57 11.03 -13.35 5.86
N PHE A 58 11.50 -12.71 4.78
CA PHE A 58 10.66 -12.34 3.64
C PHE A 58 10.08 -13.60 2.98
N TYR A 59 10.92 -14.60 2.72
CA TYR A 59 10.48 -15.89 2.17
C TYR A 59 9.44 -16.61 3.05
N LEU A 60 9.60 -16.58 4.38
CA LEU A 60 8.68 -17.25 5.30
C LEU A 60 7.34 -16.52 5.43
N LYS A 61 7.33 -15.20 5.30
CA LYS A 61 6.15 -14.37 5.56
C LYS A 61 5.39 -13.95 4.30
N GLU A 62 6.01 -14.03 3.13
CA GLU A 62 5.45 -13.53 1.85
C GLU A 62 3.99 -13.93 1.66
N GLU A 63 3.68 -15.22 1.57
CA GLU A 63 2.31 -15.69 1.31
C GLU A 63 1.30 -15.21 2.38
N THR A 64 1.73 -15.13 3.64
CA THR A 64 0.87 -14.64 4.72
C THR A 64 0.57 -13.15 4.55
N ILE A 65 1.61 -12.34 4.32
CA ILE A 65 1.51 -10.89 4.20
C ILE A 65 0.78 -10.50 2.92
N VAL A 66 1.10 -11.13 1.78
CA VAL A 66 0.40 -10.92 0.51
C VAL A 66 -1.08 -11.27 0.64
N GLY A 67 -1.40 -12.42 1.25
CA GLY A 67 -2.78 -12.82 1.50
C GLY A 67 -3.54 -11.89 2.44
N ASP A 68 -2.87 -11.37 3.49
CA ASP A 68 -3.47 -10.37 4.38
C ASP A 68 -3.70 -9.03 3.66
N PHE A 69 -2.74 -8.57 2.86
CA PHE A 69 -2.84 -7.37 2.05
C PHE A 69 -4.03 -7.47 1.09
N GLU A 70 -4.14 -8.56 0.35
CA GLU A 70 -5.25 -8.80 -0.58
C GLU A 70 -6.60 -8.79 0.14
N ARG A 71 -6.72 -9.51 1.27
CA ARG A 71 -7.98 -9.56 2.04
C ARG A 71 -8.39 -8.17 2.53
N SER A 72 -7.46 -7.42 3.11
CA SER A 72 -7.72 -6.06 3.59
C SER A 72 -8.06 -5.11 2.45
N LEU A 73 -7.38 -5.21 1.30
CA LEU A 73 -7.69 -4.43 0.11
C LEU A 73 -9.10 -4.70 -0.41
N ARG A 74 -9.47 -5.98 -0.56
CA ARG A 74 -10.83 -6.36 -0.98
C ARG A 74 -11.89 -5.88 0.00
N SER A 75 -11.66 -6.01 1.32
CA SER A 75 -12.59 -5.49 2.34
C SER A 75 -12.81 -3.99 2.18
N HIS A 76 -11.72 -3.22 2.07
CA HIS A 76 -11.81 -1.77 1.93
C HIS A 76 -12.48 -1.32 0.63
N LEU A 77 -12.25 -2.04 -0.48
CA LEU A 77 -12.89 -1.77 -1.76
C LEU A 77 -14.40 -2.08 -1.70
N LEU A 78 -14.79 -3.22 -1.12
CA LEU A 78 -16.20 -3.60 -0.94
C LEU A 78 -16.94 -2.68 0.06
N GLU A 79 -16.22 -2.17 1.05
CA GLU A 79 -16.74 -1.22 2.02
C GLU A 79 -17.04 0.14 1.39
N PHE A 80 -16.51 0.46 0.19
CA PHE A 80 -16.78 1.72 -0.52
C PHE A 80 -18.28 1.87 -0.83
N PRO A 81 -19.03 2.59 0.01
CA PRO A 81 -20.46 2.71 -0.14
C PRO A 81 -20.65 4.03 -0.85
N GLY A 82 -20.89 4.04 -2.16
CA GLY A 82 -21.16 5.28 -2.90
C GLY A 82 -22.17 6.16 -2.14
N ALA A 83 -21.66 7.17 -1.43
CA ALA A 83 -22.32 8.01 -0.43
C ALA A 83 -22.69 7.40 0.95
N ALA A 84 -21.74 7.31 1.89
CA ALA A 84 -22.00 7.61 3.32
C ALA A 84 -20.67 7.94 4.03
N GLY A 85 -20.57 9.15 4.57
CA GLY A 85 -19.35 9.68 5.17
C GLY A 85 -18.84 8.86 6.34
N GLY A 86 -17.57 8.46 6.28
CA GLY A 86 -16.83 7.83 7.38
C GLY A 86 -15.48 8.50 7.54
N ASN A 87 -15.44 9.54 8.37
CA ASN A 87 -14.21 10.21 8.76
C ASN A 87 -13.43 9.29 9.71
N THR A 88 -12.42 8.56 9.22
CA THR A 88 -11.54 7.75 10.09
C THR A 88 -10.31 8.57 10.48
N GLN A 89 -10.51 9.38 11.53
CA GLN A 89 -9.44 10.01 12.30
C GLN A 89 -8.42 8.95 12.76
N LEU A 90 -7.15 9.25 12.52
CA LEU A 90 -6.01 8.51 13.05
C LEU A 90 -5.99 8.71 14.57
N GLY A 91 -6.20 7.63 15.32
CA GLY A 91 -6.05 7.64 16.78
C GLY A 91 -4.58 7.79 17.14
N ALA A 92 -4.25 8.92 17.77
CA ALA A 92 -2.99 9.19 18.43
C ALA A 92 -3.14 8.90 19.93
N ASP A 93 -2.26 8.06 20.49
CA ASP A 93 -1.87 7.91 21.91
C ASP A 93 -0.98 6.63 21.99
N THR A 94 0.19 6.52 22.64
CA THR A 94 0.78 7.15 23.84
C THR A 94 2.30 6.84 23.95
N LEU A 95 3.12 7.89 24.21
CA LEU A 95 4.57 8.06 23.99
C LEU A 95 5.55 7.33 24.93
N SER A 96 6.27 6.33 24.40
CA SER A 96 7.53 5.79 24.93
C SER A 96 8.35 5.19 23.77
N LEU A 97 9.69 5.26 23.79
CA LEU A 97 10.69 4.99 22.71
C LEU A 97 10.31 4.11 21.49
N VAL A 98 9.46 3.08 21.67
CA VAL A 98 8.70 2.39 20.60
C VAL A 98 8.03 3.38 19.63
N GLU A 99 7.61 4.52 20.14
CA GLU A 99 6.98 5.60 19.40
C GLU A 99 7.89 6.35 18.44
N VAL A 100 9.20 6.45 18.67
CA VAL A 100 10.06 7.18 17.73
C VAL A 100 10.19 6.39 16.44
N GLU A 101 10.40 5.07 16.54
CA GLU A 101 10.48 4.21 15.37
C GLU A 101 9.12 4.06 14.67
N ASP A 102 8.04 3.95 15.45
CA ASP A 102 6.67 3.93 14.92
C ASP A 102 6.30 5.27 14.26
N TYR A 103 6.74 6.39 14.81
CA TYR A 103 6.55 7.72 14.24
C TYR A 103 7.36 7.91 12.96
N GLU A 104 8.65 7.55 12.94
CA GLU A 104 9.49 7.62 11.75
C GLU A 104 8.95 6.74 10.61
N ARG A 105 8.47 5.53 10.94
CA ARG A 105 7.75 4.67 9.99
C ARG A 105 6.52 5.37 9.44
N SER A 106 5.65 5.86 10.33
CA SER A 106 4.40 6.50 9.94
C SER A 106 4.66 7.73 9.07
N LEU A 107 5.67 8.52 9.42
CA LEU A 107 6.11 9.68 8.66
C LEU A 107 6.65 9.30 7.27
N ALA A 108 7.46 8.23 7.18
CA ALA A 108 7.97 7.73 5.90
C ALA A 108 6.82 7.30 4.98
N LEU A 109 5.86 6.55 5.51
CA LEU A 109 4.67 6.13 4.77
C LEU A 109 3.80 7.32 4.37
N GLU A 110 3.47 8.22 5.29
CA GLU A 110 2.73 9.45 4.96
C GLU A 110 3.42 10.28 3.87
N THR A 111 4.75 10.35 3.89
CA THR A 111 5.54 11.05 2.87
C THR A 111 5.43 10.37 1.51
N ILE A 112 5.40 9.03 1.47
CA ILE A 112 5.13 8.26 0.23
C ILE A 112 3.72 8.55 -0.29
N ALA A 113 2.69 8.50 0.58
CA ALA A 113 1.31 8.78 0.16
C ALA A 113 1.15 10.21 -0.36
N LYS A 114 1.64 11.22 0.37
CA LYS A 114 1.54 12.64 -0.04
C LYS A 114 2.19 12.85 -1.41
N ARG A 115 3.42 12.37 -1.61
CA ARG A 115 4.10 12.45 -2.91
C ARG A 115 3.34 11.72 -4.02
N THR A 116 2.73 10.58 -3.71
CA THR A 116 1.93 9.82 -4.69
C THR A 116 0.65 10.56 -5.08
N VAL A 117 -0.07 11.12 -4.10
CA VAL A 117 -1.25 11.96 -4.33
C VAL A 117 -0.88 13.16 -5.20
N ASP A 118 0.20 13.88 -4.86
CA ASP A 118 0.64 15.05 -5.62
C ASP A 118 0.99 14.69 -7.08
N ARG A 119 1.66 13.55 -7.28
CA ARG A 119 2.01 13.03 -8.62
C ARG A 119 0.78 12.65 -9.45
N GLN A 120 -0.26 12.13 -8.81
CA GLN A 120 -1.42 11.52 -9.46
C GLN A 120 -2.70 12.36 -9.31
N LEU A 121 -2.60 13.61 -8.84
CA LEU A 121 -3.73 14.46 -8.48
C LEU A 121 -4.72 14.65 -9.63
N ASN A 122 -4.21 14.86 -10.85
CA ASN A 122 -5.06 15.02 -12.04
C ASN A 122 -5.85 13.75 -12.36
N GLN A 123 -5.23 12.57 -12.25
CA GLN A 123 -5.87 11.29 -12.53
C GLN A 123 -6.91 10.97 -11.44
N LEU A 124 -6.59 11.27 -10.17
CA LEU A 124 -7.52 11.16 -9.04
C LEU A 124 -8.75 12.06 -9.22
N HIS A 125 -8.58 13.29 -9.69
CA HIS A 125 -9.71 14.17 -10.01
C HIS A 125 -10.57 13.61 -11.14
N ALA A 126 -9.95 13.08 -12.20
CA ALA A 126 -10.68 12.47 -13.31
C ALA A 126 -11.48 11.24 -12.85
N LEU A 127 -10.88 10.38 -12.02
CA LEU A 127 -11.56 9.22 -11.43
C LEU A 127 -12.72 9.65 -10.51
N SER A 128 -12.50 10.61 -9.62
CA SER A 128 -13.53 11.19 -8.76
C SER A 128 -14.74 11.70 -9.57
N GLN A 129 -14.51 12.43 -10.66
CA GLN A 129 -15.58 12.90 -11.54
C GLN A 129 -16.33 11.76 -12.23
N ARG A 130 -15.61 10.76 -12.74
CA ARG A 130 -16.22 9.56 -13.37
C ARG A 130 -17.07 8.79 -12.37
N LEU A 131 -16.59 8.59 -11.15
CA LEU A 131 -17.35 7.96 -10.06
C LEU A 131 -18.59 8.78 -9.70
N SER A 132 -18.46 10.11 -9.58
CA SER A 132 -19.61 10.99 -9.34
C SER A 132 -20.69 10.86 -10.40
N ALA A 133 -20.31 10.81 -11.68
CA ALA A 133 -21.26 10.58 -12.77
C ALA A 133 -21.94 9.20 -12.65
N LEU A 134 -21.17 8.14 -12.33
CA LEU A 134 -21.70 6.79 -12.12
C LEU A 134 -22.67 6.70 -10.94
N PHE A 135 -22.49 7.50 -9.89
CA PHE A 135 -23.38 7.57 -8.72
C PHE A 135 -24.50 8.62 -8.85
N GLY A 136 -24.88 8.98 -10.08
CA GLY A 136 -26.01 9.87 -10.34
C GLY A 136 -25.73 11.33 -9.98
N GLY A 137 -24.48 11.77 -10.13
CA GLY A 137 -24.05 13.15 -9.90
C GLY A 137 -23.68 13.49 -8.46
N ARG A 138 -23.65 12.49 -7.55
CA ARG A 138 -23.20 12.72 -6.16
C ARG A 138 -21.68 12.95 -6.14
N PRO A 139 -21.19 14.06 -5.54
CA PRO A 139 -19.76 14.31 -5.47
C PRO A 139 -19.06 13.21 -4.66
N VAL A 140 -17.97 12.65 -5.21
CA VAL A 140 -17.09 11.69 -4.56
C VAL A 140 -15.79 12.42 -4.24
N PRO A 141 -15.54 12.79 -2.98
CA PRO A 141 -14.29 13.42 -2.56
C PRO A 141 -13.06 12.56 -2.90
N ILE A 142 -11.91 13.18 -3.17
CA ILE A 142 -10.66 12.47 -3.54
C ILE A 142 -10.19 11.52 -2.44
N ASP A 143 -10.36 11.91 -1.17
CA ASP A 143 -10.06 11.10 0.02
C ASP A 143 -10.95 9.85 0.12
N GLN A 144 -12.11 9.87 -0.53
CA GLN A 144 -13.05 8.74 -0.59
C GLN A 144 -12.89 7.91 -1.85
N VAL A 145 -12.08 8.34 -2.83
CA VAL A 145 -11.83 7.54 -4.03
C VAL A 145 -11.24 6.19 -3.60
N PRO A 146 -11.83 5.07 -4.05
CA PRO A 146 -11.30 3.75 -3.72
C PRO A 146 -9.88 3.59 -4.23
N ALA A 147 -9.07 2.83 -3.48
CA ALA A 147 -7.63 2.69 -3.72
C ALA A 147 -6.86 4.02 -3.74
N ASN A 148 -7.32 5.04 -2.99
CA ASN A 148 -6.55 6.25 -2.73
C ASN A 148 -5.19 5.90 -2.08
N PRO A 149 -4.08 6.62 -2.39
CA PRO A 149 -2.76 6.31 -1.84
C PRO A 149 -2.72 6.19 -0.31
N LEU A 150 -3.48 7.02 0.42
CA LEU A 150 -3.59 6.93 1.88
C LEU A 150 -4.32 5.66 2.35
N GLN A 151 -5.31 5.19 1.61
CA GLN A 151 -6.01 3.93 1.93
C GLN A 151 -5.06 2.74 1.73
N VAL A 152 -4.32 2.72 0.62
CA VAL A 152 -3.34 1.66 0.32
C VAL A 152 -2.26 1.61 1.40
N ILE A 153 -1.80 2.76 1.90
CA ILE A 153 -0.87 2.81 3.04
C ILE A 153 -1.48 2.28 4.34
N ARG A 154 -2.74 2.62 4.64
CA ARG A 154 -3.44 2.09 5.83
C ARG A 154 -3.58 0.58 5.81
N ILE A 155 -3.69 -0.01 4.61
CA ILE A 155 -3.70 -1.46 4.41
C ILE A 155 -2.29 -2.05 4.54
N PHE A 156 -1.29 -1.36 3.98
CA PHE A 156 0.10 -1.82 3.93
C PHE A 156 0.81 -1.78 5.30
N ASP A 157 0.64 -0.72 6.08
CA ASP A 157 1.32 -0.55 7.38
C ASP A 157 1.12 -1.73 8.36
N PRO A 158 -0.10 -2.21 8.64
CA PRO A 158 -0.29 -3.33 9.57
C PRO A 158 0.27 -4.66 9.04
N VAL A 159 0.31 -4.87 7.72
CA VAL A 159 0.85 -6.11 7.15
C VAL A 159 2.38 -6.07 7.09
N SER A 160 2.99 -4.91 6.83
CA SER A 160 4.45 -4.75 6.79
C SER A 160 5.09 -4.91 8.18
N ARG A 161 4.37 -4.55 9.25
CA ARG A 161 4.77 -4.78 10.65
C ARG A 161 4.94 -6.26 11.04
N LYS A 162 4.42 -7.19 10.23
CA LYS A 162 4.57 -8.64 10.46
C LYS A 162 5.96 -9.16 10.08
N LEU A 163 6.77 -8.35 9.40
CA LEU A 163 8.16 -8.63 9.08
C LEU A 163 9.05 -8.26 10.26
N ASP A 164 9.65 -9.26 10.87
CA ASP A 164 10.64 -9.07 11.93
C ASP A 164 12.02 -8.81 11.30
N VAL A 165 12.24 -7.56 10.91
CA VAL A 165 13.47 -7.12 10.26
C VAL A 165 13.98 -5.80 10.84
N GLU A 166 15.28 -5.60 10.72
CA GLU A 166 15.98 -4.38 11.13
C GLU A 166 15.51 -3.15 10.32
N LYS A 167 15.66 -1.98 10.92
CA LYS A 167 15.15 -0.70 10.39
C LYS A 167 15.62 -0.42 8.97
N GLU A 168 16.88 -0.70 8.66
CA GLU A 168 17.49 -0.47 7.36
C GLU A 168 16.79 -1.29 6.27
N VAL A 169 16.51 -2.57 6.54
CA VAL A 169 15.80 -3.45 5.61
C VAL A 169 14.35 -2.99 5.43
N ARG A 170 13.71 -2.55 6.51
CA ARG A 170 12.34 -2.01 6.46
C ARG A 170 12.25 -0.76 5.57
N LEU A 171 13.23 0.14 5.62
CA LEU A 171 13.27 1.33 4.76
C LEU A 171 13.46 0.97 3.28
N VAL A 172 14.28 -0.04 2.98
CA VAL A 172 14.41 -0.59 1.62
C VAL A 172 13.06 -1.13 1.15
N PHE A 173 12.38 -1.90 1.97
CA PHE A 173 11.05 -2.44 1.67
C PHE A 173 10.03 -1.33 1.36
N TYR A 174 10.02 -0.24 2.12
CA TYR A 174 9.13 0.91 1.85
C TYR A 174 9.49 1.67 0.58
N THR A 175 10.78 1.77 0.26
CA THR A 175 11.25 2.37 -0.98
C THR A 175 10.78 1.54 -2.19
N LEU A 176 10.87 0.21 -2.09
CA LEU A 176 10.37 -0.69 -3.12
C LEU A 176 8.83 -0.65 -3.19
N PHE A 177 8.14 -0.42 -2.07
CA PHE A 177 6.68 -0.32 -2.05
C PHE A 177 6.19 0.90 -2.85
N ASP A 178 6.82 2.05 -2.66
CA ASP A 178 6.57 3.23 -3.49
C ASP A 178 6.78 2.91 -4.99
N ARG A 179 7.87 2.19 -5.29
CA ARG A 179 8.24 1.84 -6.67
C ARG A 179 7.30 0.85 -7.35
N TYR A 180 6.88 -0.22 -6.68
CA TYR A 180 6.17 -1.34 -7.32
C TYR A 180 4.67 -1.35 -7.07
N VAL A 181 4.18 -0.69 -6.02
CA VAL A 181 2.75 -0.65 -5.68
C VAL A 181 2.18 0.75 -5.92
N MET A 182 2.77 1.78 -5.31
CA MET A 182 2.22 3.15 -5.37
C MET A 182 2.34 3.79 -6.77
N SER A 183 3.32 3.37 -7.55
CA SER A 183 3.48 3.79 -8.95
C SER A 183 2.32 3.33 -9.84
N GLN A 184 1.76 2.14 -9.59
CA GLN A 184 0.68 1.56 -10.39
C GLN A 184 -0.65 2.29 -10.24
N LEU A 185 -0.83 3.01 -9.12
CA LEU A 185 -2.06 3.75 -8.83
C LEU A 185 -2.39 4.76 -9.93
N GLY A 186 -1.39 5.40 -10.54
CA GLY A 186 -1.62 6.39 -11.59
C GLY A 186 -2.30 5.78 -12.83
N ASP A 187 -1.86 4.60 -13.24
CA ASP A 187 -2.43 3.88 -14.38
C ASP A 187 -3.82 3.31 -14.06
N LEU A 188 -4.06 2.95 -12.80
CA LEU A 188 -5.39 2.53 -12.31
C LEU A 188 -6.40 3.68 -12.26
N TYR A 189 -5.93 4.92 -12.13
CA TYR A 189 -6.76 6.13 -12.12
C TYR A 189 -7.00 6.73 -13.50
N ALA A 190 -6.37 6.22 -14.55
CA ALA A 190 -6.47 6.75 -15.91
C ALA A 190 -7.82 6.45 -16.59
#